data_AF-A0A358PD06-F1
#
_entry.id   AF-A0A358PD06-F1
#
_cell.length_a   1.000
_cell.length_b   1.000
_cell.length_c   1.000
_cell.angle_alpha   90.00
_cell.angle_beta   90.00
_cell.angle_gamma   90.00
#
_symmetry.space_group_name_H-M   'P 1'
#
loop_
_entity.id
_entity.type
_entity.pdbx_description
1 polymer ?
#
loop_
_entity_poly.entity_id
_entity_poly.type
_entity_poly.pdbx_seq_one_letter_code
_entity_poly.pdbx_strand_id
1 'polypeptide(L)'
;MIGDNGEAARALAKHFYHQSLAEQINIQHILYDLDDLQRFRVAMADGILPDARPHLLLVLGRYSGNFQSDPAEMKPFIADGLNDMASWSICAFGH
;
A
#
# COMPACT_ATOMS: atom_id res chain seq x y z
N MET A 1 -5.59 -0.29 -5.41
CA MET A 1 -6.03 -1.17 -4.29
C MET A 1 -7.27 -1.98 -4.63
N ILE A 2 -8.36 -1.37 -5.11
CA ILE A 2 -9.58 -2.10 -5.51
C ILE A 2 -9.95 -1.58 -6.91
N GLY A 3 -9.96 -2.47 -7.91
CA GLY A 3 -9.94 -2.10 -9.33
C GLY A 3 -10.95 -1.03 -9.71
N ASP A 4 -12.22 -1.39 -9.84
CA ASP A 4 -13.32 -0.48 -10.18
C ASP A 4 -13.96 0.20 -8.96
N ASN A 5 -13.45 -0.06 -7.75
CA ASN A 5 -14.05 0.32 -6.47
C ASN A 5 -15.54 -0.06 -6.31
N GLY A 6 -16.05 -0.98 -7.13
CA GLY A 6 -17.44 -1.44 -7.06
C GLY A 6 -17.72 -2.17 -5.75
N GLU A 7 -18.99 -2.21 -5.35
CA GLU A 7 -19.41 -2.87 -4.10
C GLU A 7 -18.93 -4.33 -4.03
N ALA A 8 -19.07 -5.08 -5.13
CA ALA A 8 -18.59 -6.46 -5.22
C ALA A 8 -17.07 -6.57 -5.06
N ALA A 9 -16.31 -5.67 -5.69
CA ALA A 9 -14.85 -5.67 -5.57
C ALA A 9 -14.40 -5.31 -4.14
N ARG A 10 -15.09 -4.38 -3.49
CA ARG A 10 -14.84 -4.01 -2.10
C ARG A 10 -15.18 -5.14 -1.13
N ALA A 11 -16.30 -5.82 -1.34
CA ALA A 11 -16.70 -6.99 -0.55
C ALA A 11 -15.69 -8.14 -0.71
N LEU A 12 -15.24 -8.40 -1.93
CA LEU A 12 -14.22 -9.41 -2.21
C LEU A 12 -12.89 -9.06 -1.53
N ALA A 13 -12.42 -7.80 -1.65
CA ALA A 13 -11.20 -7.35 -1.00
C ALA A 13 -11.29 -7.51 0.53
N LYS A 14 -12.41 -7.09 1.13
CA LYS A 14 -12.63 -7.24 2.58
C LYS A 14 -12.59 -8.70 3.01
N HIS A 15 -13.29 -9.58 2.29
CA HIS A 15 -13.27 -11.01 2.58
C HIS A 15 -11.84 -11.57 2.51
N PHE A 16 -11.11 -11.26 1.44
CA PHE A 16 -9.73 -11.72 1.25
C PHE A 16 -8.80 -11.28 2.40
N TYR A 17 -8.81 -10.01 2.78
CA TYR A 17 -7.92 -9.50 3.84
C TYR A 17 -8.24 -10.08 5.21
N HIS A 18 -9.53 -10.18 5.55
CA HIS A 18 -9.96 -10.75 6.84
C HIS A 18 -9.71 -12.25 6.91
N GLN A 19 -9.91 -12.99 5.81
CA GLN A 19 -9.56 -14.41 5.74
C GLN A 19 -8.05 -14.63 5.83
N SER A 20 -7.24 -13.80 5.16
CA SER A 20 -5.78 -13.89 5.24
C SER A 20 -5.28 -13.74 6.68
N LEU A 21 -5.85 -12.81 7.45
CA LEU A 21 -5.54 -12.67 8.89
C LEU A 21 -5.96 -13.91 9.69
N ALA A 22 -7.16 -14.46 9.44
CA ALA A 22 -7.64 -15.66 10.12
C ALA A 22 -6.77 -16.90 9.83
N GLU A 23 -6.20 -16.98 8.63
CA GLU A 23 -5.28 -18.04 8.20
C GLU A 23 -3.80 -17.75 8.55
N GLN A 24 -3.53 -16.66 9.27
CA GLN A 24 -2.18 -16.22 9.66
C GLN A 24 -1.25 -15.97 8.47
N ILE A 25 -1.80 -15.51 7.35
CA ILE A 25 -1.06 -15.13 6.15
C ILE A 25 -0.73 -13.64 6.23
N ASN A 26 0.56 -13.31 6.23
CA ASN A 26 1.01 -11.92 6.18
C ASN A 26 0.89 -11.34 4.76
N ILE A 27 0.25 -10.19 4.65
CA ILE A 27 0.13 -9.46 3.39
C ILE A 27 1.05 -8.24 3.39
N GLN A 28 1.89 -8.14 2.37
CA GLN A 28 2.67 -6.95 2.06
C GLN A 28 2.01 -6.19 0.92
N HIS A 29 1.77 -4.90 1.12
CA HIS A 29 1.09 -4.04 0.16
C HIS A 29 2.10 -3.23 -0.64
N ILE A 30 2.03 -3.34 -1.96
CA ILE A 30 2.93 -2.64 -2.87
C ILE A 30 2.24 -1.34 -3.32
N LEU A 31 2.84 -0.19 -3.01
CA LEU A 31 2.33 1.13 -3.37
C LEU A 31 3.35 1.88 -4.23
N TYR A 32 2.89 2.61 -5.24
CA TYR A 32 3.77 3.25 -6.23
C TYR A 32 3.83 4.78 -6.09
N ASP A 33 2.83 5.40 -5.50
CA ASP A 33 2.73 6.84 -5.37
C ASP A 33 1.94 7.25 -4.10
N LEU A 34 1.84 8.56 -3.86
CA LEU A 34 1.07 9.08 -2.74
C LEU A 34 -0.43 8.84 -2.88
N ASP A 35 -0.97 8.82 -4.10
CA ASP A 35 -2.39 8.59 -4.31
C ASP A 35 -2.77 7.15 -3.92
N ASP A 36 -1.88 6.19 -4.16
CA ASP A 36 -1.98 4.83 -3.66
C ASP A 36 -2.01 4.78 -2.13
N LEU A 37 -1.13 5.54 -1.46
CA LEU A 37 -1.12 5.63 0.01
C LEU A 37 -2.41 6.22 0.56
N GLN A 38 -2.96 7.28 -0.06
CA GLN A 38 -4.23 7.86 0.36
C GLN A 38 -5.39 6.87 0.16
N ARG A 39 -5.48 6.23 -1.02
CA ARG A 39 -6.48 5.19 -1.27
C ARG A 39 -6.36 4.02 -0.29
N PHE A 40 -5.14 3.67 0.07
CA PHE A 40 -4.86 2.61 1.05
C PHE A 40 -5.39 2.97 2.43
N ARG A 41 -5.14 4.20 2.91
CA ARG A 41 -5.68 4.68 4.19
C ARG A 41 -7.20 4.75 4.22
N VAL A 42 -7.83 5.15 3.12
CA VAL A 42 -9.30 5.10 3.01
C VAL A 42 -9.80 3.65 3.15
N ALA A 43 -9.14 2.69 2.51
CA ALA A 43 -9.50 1.27 2.66
C ALA A 43 -9.30 0.75 4.10
N MET A 44 -8.27 1.23 4.81
CA MET A 44 -8.09 0.93 6.24
C MET A 44 -9.24 1.52 7.07
N ALA A 45 -9.56 2.80 6.88
CA ALA A 45 -10.64 3.49 7.60
C ALA A 45 -12.02 2.85 7.34
N ASP A 46 -12.24 2.34 6.13
CA ASP A 46 -13.47 1.65 5.72
C ASP A 46 -13.55 0.19 6.23
N GLY A 47 -12.52 -0.29 6.93
CA GLY A 47 -12.45 -1.66 7.45
C GLY A 47 -12.39 -2.73 6.36
N ILE A 48 -11.90 -2.38 5.17
CA ILE A 48 -11.58 -3.36 4.12
C ILE A 48 -10.39 -4.20 4.59
N LEU A 49 -9.37 -3.55 5.16
CA LEU A 49 -8.33 -4.24 5.90
C LEU A 49 -8.85 -4.55 7.33
N PRO A 50 -8.40 -5.65 7.95
CA PRO A 50 -8.69 -5.91 9.36
C PRO A 50 -7.99 -4.88 10.26
N ASP A 51 -8.41 -4.83 11.53
CA ASP A 51 -7.81 -3.96 12.56
C ASP A 51 -6.42 -4.49 12.99
N ALA A 52 -5.46 -4.35 12.08
CA ALA A 52 -4.07 -4.70 12.24
C ALA A 52 -3.21 -3.72 11.43
N ARG A 53 -2.06 -3.32 11.98
CA ARG A 53 -1.14 -2.42 11.27
C ARG A 53 -0.53 -3.15 10.07
N PRO A 54 -0.63 -2.62 8.84
CA PRO A 54 -0.20 -3.34 7.65
C PRO A 54 1.30 -3.17 7.38
N HIS A 55 1.81 -4.01 6.49
CA HIS A 55 3.18 -3.96 5.99
C HIS A 55 3.21 -3.38 4.58
N LEU A 56 4.06 -2.37 4.34
CA LEU A 56 4.19 -1.71 3.04
C LEU A 56 5.51 -2.04 2.33
N LEU A 57 5.45 -2.06 0.99
CA LEU A 57 6.59 -1.97 0.10
C LEU A 57 6.35 -0.78 -0.85
N LEU A 58 7.12 0.29 -0.67
CA LEU A 58 7.08 1.46 -1.54
C LEU A 58 7.98 1.22 -2.74
N VAL A 59 7.46 1.42 -3.96
CA VAL A 59 8.22 1.20 -5.19
C VAL A 59 8.52 2.54 -5.86
N LEU A 60 9.80 2.88 -5.96
CA LEU A 60 10.27 4.12 -6.56
C LEU A 60 10.67 3.93 -8.04
N GLY A 61 10.69 5.01 -8.80
CA GLY A 61 11.15 5.02 -10.19
C GLY A 61 10.21 4.40 -11.23
N ARG A 62 9.10 3.74 -10.87
CA ARG A 62 8.20 3.03 -11.83
C ARG A 62 7.70 3.92 -12.98
N TYR A 63 7.45 5.20 -12.70
CA TYR A 63 6.91 6.16 -13.68
C TYR A 63 7.95 7.14 -14.22
N SER A 64 9.21 7.02 -13.79
CA SER A 64 10.31 7.74 -14.42
C SER A 64 10.55 7.16 -15.83
N GLY A 65 10.90 8.01 -16.80
CA GLY A 65 11.07 7.58 -18.21
C GLY A 65 12.06 6.43 -18.43
N ASN A 66 12.92 6.15 -17.45
CA ASN A 66 13.98 5.12 -17.52
C ASN A 66 13.96 4.12 -16.35
N PHE A 67 12.88 4.03 -15.57
CA PHE A 67 12.83 3.21 -14.35
C PHE A 67 13.96 3.54 -13.34
N GLN A 68 14.39 4.79 -13.30
CA GLN A 68 15.37 5.29 -12.34
C GLN A 68 14.65 5.90 -11.14
N SER A 69 14.97 5.38 -9.96
CA SER A 69 14.50 5.93 -8.69
C SER A 69 15.30 7.17 -8.35
N ASP A 70 14.62 8.19 -7.85
CA ASP A 70 15.23 9.36 -7.24
C ASP A 70 14.95 9.32 -5.73
N PRO A 71 15.97 9.34 -4.84
CA PRO A 71 15.76 9.42 -3.39
C PRO A 71 14.84 10.59 -2.95
N ALA A 72 14.72 11.65 -3.76
CA ALA A 72 13.77 12.73 -3.51
C ALA A 72 12.30 12.27 -3.56
N GLU A 73 11.97 11.21 -4.30
CA GLU A 73 10.64 10.58 -4.34
C GLU A 73 10.22 10.01 -2.98
N MET A 74 11.16 9.77 -2.06
CA MET A 74 10.87 9.31 -0.71
C MET A 74 10.36 10.44 0.20
N LYS A 75 10.75 11.70 -0.06
CA LYS A 75 10.42 12.84 0.82
C LYS A 75 8.92 12.99 1.06
N PRO A 76 8.04 12.89 0.04
CA PRO A 76 6.61 13.04 0.25
C PRO A 76 6.02 11.91 1.13
N PHE A 77 6.48 10.67 0.98
CA PHE A 77 6.05 9.55 1.85
C PHE A 77 6.46 9.75 3.31
N ILE A 78 7.69 10.23 3.56
CA ILE A 78 8.15 10.52 4.92
C ILE A 78 7.37 11.69 5.52
N ALA A 79 7.11 12.74 4.73
CA ALA A 79 6.37 13.91 5.17
C ALA A 79 4.90 13.60 5.50
N ASP A 80 4.27 12.70 4.74
CA ASP A 80 2.91 12.19 5.02
C ASP A 80 2.86 11.32 6.30
N GLY A 81 3.99 10.69 6.66
CA GLY A 81 4.18 9.87 7.84
C GLY A 81 3.67 8.44 7.64
N LEU A 82 4.35 7.46 8.27
CA LEU A 82 4.06 6.02 8.10
C LEU A 82 3.88 5.30 9.45
N ASN A 83 3.50 6.05 10.49
CA ASN A 83 3.39 5.55 11.87
C ASN A 83 2.20 4.58 12.07
N ASP A 84 1.23 4.63 11.15
CA ASP A 84 0.08 3.73 11.06
C ASP A 84 0.46 2.35 10.47
N MET A 85 1.68 2.20 9.95
CA MET A 85 2.20 0.96 9.38
C MET A 85 2.97 0.15 10.43
N ALA A 86 2.90 -1.19 10.36
CA ALA A 86 3.71 -2.07 11.21
C ALA A 86 5.16 -2.08 10.75
N SER A 87 5.37 -2.08 9.44
CA SER A 87 6.68 -1.91 8.81
C SER A 87 6.52 -1.34 7.41
N TRP A 88 7.57 -0.71 6.91
CA TRP A 88 7.67 -0.33 5.52
C TRP A 88 9.10 -0.56 5.01
N SER A 89 9.22 -0.89 3.74
CA SER A 89 10.49 -1.01 3.02
C SER A 89 10.37 -0.37 1.64
N ILE A 90 11.50 -0.20 0.97
CA ILE A 90 11.57 0.42 -0.37
C ILE A 90 12.15 -0.60 -1.36
N CYS A 91 11.54 -0.66 -2.54
CA CYS A 91 12.13 -1.24 -3.74
C CYS A 91 12.42 -0.09 -4.71
N ALA A 92 13.70 0.23 -4.90
CA ALA A 92 14.15 1.26 -5.83
C ALA A 92 14.78 0.58 -7.05
N PHE A 93 14.22 0.82 -8.23
CA PHE A 93 14.81 0.40 -9.50
C PHE A 93 15.81 1.45 -10.01
N GLY A 94 16.86 1.02 -10.71
CA GLY A 94 17.87 1.90 -11.28
C GLY A 94 19.15 2.05 -10.44
N HIS A 95 20.04 2.95 -10.88
CA HIS A 95 21.39 3.17 -10.36
C HIS A 95 21.73 4.65 -10.34
#